data_AF-A0A2E4YUG2-F1
#
_entry.id   AF-A0A2E4YUG2-F1
#
_cell.length_a   1.000
_cell.length_b   1.000
_cell.length_c   1.000
_cell.angle_alpha   90.00
_cell.angle_beta   90.00
_cell.angle_gamma   90.00
#
_symmetry.space_group_name_H-M   'P 1'
#
loop_
_entity.id
_entity.type
_entity.pdbx_description
1 polymer ?
#
loop_
_entity_poly.entity_id
_entity_poly.type
_entity_poly.pdbx_seq_one_letter_code
_entity_poly.pdbx_strand_id
1 'polypeptide(L)'
;MLSAESQRSQPLFDDPRARSLILGAMLGALCTRLASILLPIEMYGFMLHLSLPAMVILCVFMIDLLTGQHRTSDTSILMWMGTSIGVILDETLWLIVRNPPLVPSGVEQVGYWSTASLLFSIGGLLLFSIGVAIGSRTSKGEQILPRIETPHLAIASVVLIGGLIFFHVSQAMIRHDVPNEDRSLVILGYEIHHIVEGQILLMIALVLLVFAGEQEWPWRFAFLFTTIGALFVADEILYYQLIDVSDDAYFGAMTIISGAMMCTMLLVQMGLGSRHVGELEEE
;
A
#
# COMPACT_ATOMS: atom_id res chain seq x y z
N MET A 1 3.16 42.57 14.99
CA MET A 1 4.27 41.77 14.46
C MET A 1 4.81 40.91 15.60
N LEU A 2 4.12 39.80 15.87
CA LEU A 2 4.59 38.81 16.84
C LEU A 2 5.53 37.85 16.12
N SER A 3 6.57 37.49 16.84
CA SER A 3 7.84 36.92 16.40
C SER A 3 7.71 35.65 15.58
N ALA A 4 8.37 35.65 14.42
CA ALA A 4 8.76 34.46 13.66
C ALA A 4 9.92 33.69 14.35
N GLU A 5 9.97 33.71 15.69
CA GLU A 5 11.02 33.05 16.46
C GLU A 5 10.49 31.79 17.14
N SER A 6 11.21 30.71 16.88
CA SER A 6 11.12 29.39 17.51
C SER A 6 10.08 28.42 16.96
N GLN A 7 9.99 28.27 15.63
CA GLN A 7 9.98 26.91 15.07
C GLN A 7 11.39 26.32 15.18
N ARG A 8 11.86 26.09 16.42
CA ARG A 8 13.01 25.20 16.63
C ARG A 8 12.61 23.85 16.06
N SER A 9 13.44 23.29 15.19
CA SER A 9 13.28 21.95 14.65
C SER A 9 13.03 20.98 15.80
N GLN A 10 11.77 20.60 16.01
CA GLN A 10 11.46 19.53 16.94
C GLN A 10 12.18 18.28 16.42
N PRO A 11 12.93 17.57 17.28
CA PRO A 11 13.53 16.30 16.90
C PRO A 11 12.46 15.38 16.29
N LEU A 12 12.85 14.62 15.27
CA LEU A 12 11.97 13.70 14.53
C LEU A 12 11.12 12.80 15.43
N PHE A 13 11.65 12.42 16.59
CA PHE A 13 11.02 11.50 17.53
C PHE A 13 9.99 12.14 18.46
N ASP A 14 9.81 13.46 18.42
CA ASP A 14 8.88 14.15 19.30
C ASP A 14 7.43 14.06 18.80
N ASP A 15 7.20 13.88 17.50
CA ASP A 15 5.87 13.63 16.95
C ASP A 15 5.45 12.17 17.21
N PRO A 16 4.41 11.93 18.04
CA PRO A 16 3.95 10.57 18.36
C PRO A 16 3.44 9.82 17.13
N ARG A 17 2.94 10.53 16.11
CA ARG A 17 2.45 9.90 14.87
C ARG A 17 3.59 9.34 14.04
N ALA A 18 4.64 10.15 13.85
CA ALA A 18 5.85 9.74 13.15
C ALA A 18 6.49 8.53 13.83
N ARG A 19 6.57 8.58 15.17
CA ARG A 19 7.07 7.47 15.97
C ARG A 19 6.26 6.20 15.79
N SER A 20 4.93 6.30 15.80
CA SER A 20 4.03 5.16 15.64
C SER A 20 4.16 4.51 14.27
N LEU A 21 4.19 5.32 13.20
CA LEU A 21 4.40 4.82 11.84
C LEU A 21 5.75 4.11 11.69
N ILE A 22 6.84 4.71 12.18
CA ILE A 22 8.19 4.14 12.08
C ILE A 22 8.32 2.87 12.93
N LEU A 23 7.87 2.90 14.19
CA LEU A 23 7.90 1.73 15.07
C LEU A 23 7.04 0.60 14.51
N GLY A 24 5.85 0.93 14.00
CA GLY A 24 5.00 -0.01 13.29
C GLY A 24 5.74 -0.66 12.14
N ALA A 25 6.36 0.13 11.25
CA ALA A 25 7.10 -0.38 10.09
C ALA A 25 8.29 -1.25 10.47
N MET A 26 9.06 -0.86 11.49
CA MET A 26 10.13 -1.70 12.02
C MET A 26 9.59 -3.03 12.57
N LEU A 27 8.48 -2.99 13.31
CA LEU A 27 7.84 -4.18 13.85
C LEU A 27 7.33 -5.09 12.74
N GLY A 28 6.69 -4.53 11.72
CA GLY A 28 6.20 -5.29 10.56
C GLY A 28 7.33 -6.02 9.82
N ALA A 29 8.41 -5.30 9.50
CA ALA A 29 9.57 -5.91 8.85
C ALA A 29 10.18 -7.03 9.74
N LEU A 30 10.35 -6.78 11.04
CA LEU A 30 10.85 -7.78 11.98
C LEU A 30 9.92 -9.01 12.08
N CYS A 31 8.62 -8.81 12.21
CA CYS A 31 7.64 -9.88 12.29
C CYS A 31 7.62 -10.72 11.02
N THR A 32 7.69 -10.09 9.85
CA THR A 32 7.75 -10.79 8.55
C THR A 32 9.00 -11.68 8.49
N ARG A 33 10.14 -11.17 8.96
CA ARG A 33 11.39 -11.92 9.08
C ARG A 33 11.27 -13.11 10.03
N LEU A 34 10.68 -12.92 11.20
CA LEU A 34 10.49 -14.03 12.14
C LEU A 34 9.48 -15.06 11.62
N ALA A 35 8.39 -14.60 10.98
CA ALA A 35 7.35 -15.46 10.43
C ALA A 35 7.83 -16.27 9.22
N SER A 36 8.73 -15.74 8.39
CA SER A 36 9.28 -16.46 7.24
C SER A 36 10.16 -17.66 7.61
N ILE A 37 10.67 -17.72 8.86
CA ILE A 37 11.32 -18.92 9.40
C ILE A 37 10.28 -20.04 9.63
N LEU A 38 9.05 -19.65 9.98
CA LEU A 38 7.98 -20.55 10.39
C LEU A 38 7.06 -20.94 9.22
N LEU A 39 7.10 -20.20 8.12
CA LEU A 39 6.17 -20.33 7.00
C LEU A 39 6.92 -20.16 5.67
N PRO A 40 7.04 -21.23 4.88
CA PRO A 40 6.60 -21.13 3.50
C PRO A 40 5.41 -22.06 3.33
N ILE A 41 4.20 -21.50 3.38
CA ILE A 41 2.98 -22.23 3.04
C ILE A 41 2.80 -22.10 1.52
N GLU A 42 3.43 -23.01 0.78
CA GLU A 42 3.01 -23.32 -0.57
C GLU A 42 1.80 -24.27 -0.48
N MET A 43 0.65 -23.85 -1.00
CA MET A 43 -0.55 -24.69 -1.05
C MET A 43 -1.12 -24.68 -2.46
N TYR A 44 -1.10 -25.83 -3.13
CA TYR A 44 -1.77 -26.04 -4.43
C TYR A 44 -1.45 -24.96 -5.50
N GLY A 45 -0.19 -24.52 -5.59
CA GLY A 45 0.23 -23.49 -6.55
C GLY A 45 0.04 -22.04 -6.10
N PHE A 46 -0.44 -21.82 -4.86
CA PHE A 46 -0.44 -20.52 -4.19
C PHE A 46 0.72 -20.40 -3.20
N MET A 47 1.42 -19.26 -3.22
CA MET A 47 2.26 -18.83 -2.09
C MET A 47 1.51 -17.77 -1.30
N LEU A 48 1.28 -18.04 -0.01
CA LEU A 48 0.67 -17.06 0.89
C LEU A 48 1.70 -16.02 1.32
N HIS A 49 1.73 -14.88 0.63
CA HIS A 49 2.59 -13.76 0.99
C HIS A 49 1.94 -12.92 2.10
N LEU A 50 2.71 -12.54 3.12
CA LEU A 50 2.19 -11.73 4.25
C LEU A 50 1.85 -10.30 3.82
N SER A 51 2.44 -9.83 2.72
CA SER A 51 2.19 -8.55 2.09
C SER A 51 0.76 -8.47 1.56
N LEU A 52 0.12 -9.58 1.20
CA LEU A 52 -1.28 -9.59 0.76
C LEU A 52 -2.24 -9.04 1.84
N PRO A 53 -2.36 -9.68 3.03
CA PRO A 53 -3.20 -9.13 4.08
C PRO A 53 -2.72 -7.75 4.55
N ALA A 54 -1.42 -7.46 4.54
CA ALA A 54 -0.90 -6.14 4.86
C ALA A 54 -1.38 -5.05 3.88
N MET A 55 -1.44 -5.33 2.58
CA MET A 55 -1.95 -4.40 1.57
C MET A 55 -3.44 -4.15 1.72
N VAL A 56 -4.23 -5.18 2.04
CA VAL A 56 -5.66 -5.02 2.34
C VAL A 56 -5.84 -4.11 3.55
N ILE A 57 -5.12 -4.38 4.64
CA ILE A 57 -5.16 -3.56 5.86
C ILE A 57 -4.77 -2.11 5.56
N LEU A 58 -3.71 -1.89 4.77
CA LEU A 58 -3.28 -0.56 4.38
C LEU A 58 -4.36 0.17 3.56
N CYS A 59 -4.97 -0.48 2.57
CA CYS A 59 -6.04 0.13 1.77
C CYS A 59 -7.24 0.54 2.62
N VAL A 60 -7.69 -0.37 3.50
CA VAL A 60 -8.84 -0.15 4.40
C VAL A 60 -8.57 1.04 5.32
N PHE A 61 -7.44 1.06 6.03
CA PHE A 61 -7.15 2.17 6.96
C PHE A 61 -6.88 3.50 6.25
N MET A 62 -6.32 3.46 5.04
CA MET A 62 -6.18 4.67 4.21
C MET A 62 -7.53 5.28 3.86
N ILE A 63 -8.52 4.46 3.54
CA ILE A 63 -9.90 4.90 3.30
C ILE A 63 -10.55 5.42 4.59
N ASP A 64 -10.34 4.75 5.71
CA ASP A 64 -10.87 5.22 7.00
C ASP A 64 -10.32 6.59 7.40
N LEU A 65 -9.01 6.82 7.15
CA LEU A 65 -8.42 8.13 7.34
C LEU A 65 -9.05 9.17 6.40
N LEU A 66 -9.17 8.86 5.10
CA LEU A 66 -9.76 9.80 4.12
C LEU A 66 -11.21 10.16 4.43
N THR A 67 -11.99 9.21 4.95
CA THR A 67 -13.39 9.45 5.32
C THR A 67 -13.56 10.17 6.65
N GLY A 68 -12.49 10.34 7.42
CA GLY A 68 -12.52 11.00 8.72
C GLY A 68 -13.16 10.15 9.83
N GLN A 69 -13.36 8.84 9.61
CA GLN A 69 -13.84 7.92 10.64
C GLN A 69 -12.85 7.80 11.81
N HIS A 70 -11.56 7.97 11.52
CA HIS A 70 -10.49 7.92 12.50
C HIS A 70 -9.62 9.18 12.45
N ARG A 71 -9.11 9.58 13.61
CA ARG A 71 -8.20 10.71 13.72
C ARG A 71 -6.78 10.29 13.36
N THR A 72 -6.03 11.18 12.74
CA THR A 72 -4.59 10.98 12.47
C THR A 72 -3.74 10.89 13.74
N SER A 73 -4.31 11.13 14.92
CA SER A 73 -3.67 10.94 16.23
C SER A 73 -3.88 9.56 16.84
N ASP A 74 -4.72 8.70 16.25
CA ASP A 74 -4.93 7.34 16.73
C ASP A 74 -3.66 6.50 16.53
N THR A 75 -2.94 6.33 17.64
CA THR A 75 -1.66 5.61 17.67
C THR A 75 -1.81 4.16 17.23
N SER A 76 -2.93 3.49 17.57
CA SER A 76 -3.13 2.10 17.22
C SER A 76 -3.28 1.91 15.72
N ILE A 77 -4.02 2.80 15.05
CA ILE A 77 -4.21 2.76 13.60
C ILE A 77 -2.90 3.07 12.88
N LEU A 78 -2.18 4.10 13.31
CA LEU A 78 -0.85 4.42 12.77
C LEU A 78 0.13 3.26 12.94
N MET A 79 0.10 2.56 14.08
CA MET A 79 0.90 1.35 14.28
C MET A 79 0.52 0.25 13.29
N TRP A 80 -0.76 -0.03 13.07
CA TRP A 80 -1.22 -1.04 12.09
C TRP A 80 -0.82 -0.71 10.65
N MET A 81 -0.99 0.55 10.23
CA MET A 81 -0.55 1.00 8.90
C MET A 81 0.97 0.93 8.76
N GLY A 82 1.70 1.37 9.80
CA GLY A 82 3.15 1.22 9.86
C GLY A 82 3.57 -0.23 9.72
N THR A 83 3.02 -1.14 10.53
CA THR A 83 3.28 -2.59 10.47
C THR A 83 2.98 -3.16 9.09
N SER A 84 1.88 -2.77 8.47
CA SER A 84 1.55 -3.18 7.10
C SER A 84 2.61 -2.73 6.09
N ILE A 85 3.06 -1.49 6.17
CA ILE A 85 4.14 -0.95 5.33
C ILE A 85 5.46 -1.71 5.55
N GLY A 86 5.78 -2.03 6.81
CA GLY A 86 6.95 -2.84 7.15
C GLY A 86 6.95 -4.22 6.48
N VAL A 87 5.81 -4.91 6.53
CA VAL A 87 5.61 -6.21 5.88
C VAL A 87 5.75 -6.08 4.37
N ILE A 88 5.07 -5.09 3.77
CA ILE A 88 5.07 -4.83 2.33
C ILE A 88 6.49 -4.55 1.82
N LEU A 89 7.21 -3.63 2.47
CA LEU A 89 8.57 -3.27 2.08
C LEU A 89 9.52 -4.46 2.18
N ASP A 90 9.41 -5.25 3.25
CA ASP A 90 10.29 -6.39 3.47
C ASP A 90 10.13 -7.47 2.39
N GLU A 91 8.89 -7.88 2.14
CA GLU A 91 8.57 -8.99 1.25
C GLU A 91 8.66 -8.60 -0.23
N THR A 92 8.26 -7.39 -0.60
CA THR A 92 8.37 -6.89 -1.97
C THR A 92 9.83 -6.73 -2.39
N LEU A 93 10.67 -6.16 -1.52
CA LEU A 93 12.10 -6.00 -1.81
C LEU A 93 12.83 -7.34 -1.81
N TRP A 94 12.38 -8.31 -1.00
CA TRP A 94 12.87 -9.67 -1.10
C TRP A 94 12.57 -10.31 -2.46
N LEU A 95 11.32 -10.21 -2.94
CA LEU A 95 10.95 -10.74 -4.26
C LEU A 95 11.84 -10.16 -5.34
N ILE A 96 12.04 -8.83 -5.34
CA ILE A 96 12.89 -8.13 -6.31
C ILE A 96 14.33 -8.66 -6.31
N VAL A 97 14.92 -8.86 -5.13
CA VAL A 97 16.30 -9.34 -4.99
C VAL A 97 16.44 -10.81 -5.42
N ARG A 98 15.38 -11.62 -5.31
CA ARG A 98 15.41 -13.06 -5.64
C ARG A 98 15.17 -13.34 -7.14
N ASN A 99 15.03 -12.34 -8.01
CA ASN A 99 14.83 -12.55 -9.45
C ASN A 99 15.93 -13.45 -10.10
N PRO A 100 15.60 -14.59 -10.71
CA PRO A 100 16.54 -15.36 -11.54
C PRO A 100 16.85 -14.53 -12.79
N PRO A 101 18.13 -14.37 -13.19
CA PRO A 101 19.11 -15.46 -13.29
C PRO A 101 20.27 -15.41 -12.27
N LEU A 102 20.14 -14.65 -11.16
CA LEU A 102 21.29 -14.42 -10.28
C LEU A 102 21.76 -15.63 -9.44
N VAL A 103 20.92 -16.63 -9.19
CA VAL A 103 21.34 -17.87 -8.49
C VAL A 103 20.55 -19.09 -9.02
N PRO A 104 21.21 -20.09 -9.64
CA PRO A 104 20.56 -21.32 -10.07
C PRO A 104 20.08 -22.16 -8.87
N SER A 105 19.09 -23.01 -9.11
CA SER A 105 18.23 -23.79 -8.20
C SER A 105 18.93 -24.75 -7.21
N GLY A 106 19.89 -24.26 -6.41
CA GLY A 106 20.61 -25.02 -5.38
C GLY A 106 20.10 -24.80 -3.95
N VAL A 107 20.48 -25.70 -3.04
CA VAL A 107 20.18 -25.69 -1.60
C VAL A 107 20.73 -24.44 -0.88
N GLU A 108 21.55 -23.63 -1.56
CA GLU A 108 22.04 -22.32 -1.10
C GLU A 108 20.98 -21.20 -1.15
N GLN A 109 19.73 -21.52 -1.55
CA GLN A 109 18.56 -20.63 -1.53
C GLN A 109 18.06 -20.25 -0.11
N VAL A 110 18.94 -19.87 0.82
CA VAL A 110 18.54 -19.17 2.06
C VAL A 110 18.22 -17.69 1.72
N GLY A 111 17.48 -17.47 0.64
CA GLY A 111 17.37 -16.20 -0.09
C GLY A 111 16.60 -15.12 0.66
N TYR A 112 15.72 -15.51 1.59
CA TYR A 112 15.06 -14.55 2.48
C TYR A 112 16.09 -13.80 3.32
N TRP A 113 17.06 -14.49 3.91
CA TRP A 113 18.08 -13.91 4.80
C TRP A 113 19.37 -13.48 4.08
N SER A 114 19.35 -13.38 2.75
CA SER A 114 20.51 -12.92 2.01
C SER A 114 20.87 -11.48 2.40
N THR A 115 22.17 -11.18 2.45
CA THR A 115 22.67 -9.83 2.78
C THR A 115 22.03 -8.76 1.88
N ALA A 116 21.83 -9.07 0.59
CA ALA A 116 21.18 -8.15 -0.34
C ALA A 116 19.73 -7.85 0.05
N SER A 117 18.89 -8.86 0.30
CA SER A 117 17.49 -8.63 0.72
C SER A 117 17.42 -7.79 1.98
N LEU A 118 18.25 -8.09 2.98
CA LEU A 118 18.31 -7.33 4.22
C LEU A 118 18.69 -5.85 3.98
N LEU A 119 19.70 -5.59 3.13
CA LEU A 119 20.14 -4.23 2.79
C LEU A 119 19.05 -3.44 2.05
N PHE A 120 18.34 -4.08 1.12
CA PHE A 120 17.23 -3.44 0.42
C PHE A 120 16.09 -3.12 1.38
N SER A 121 15.67 -4.06 2.23
CA SER A 121 14.61 -3.82 3.23
C SER A 121 14.99 -2.69 4.20
N ILE A 122 16.23 -2.65 4.67
CA ILE A 122 16.76 -1.54 5.48
C ILE A 122 16.70 -0.21 4.69
N GLY A 123 17.12 -0.22 3.42
CA GLY A 123 17.06 0.95 2.54
C GLY A 123 15.63 1.47 2.33
N GLY A 124 14.67 0.58 2.09
CA GLY A 124 13.25 0.91 1.95
C GLY A 124 12.67 1.51 3.24
N LEU A 125 12.95 0.90 4.38
CA LEU A 125 12.54 1.43 5.69
C LEU A 125 13.18 2.80 5.97
N LEU A 126 14.45 2.99 5.58
CA LEU A 126 15.13 4.28 5.72
C LEU A 126 14.47 5.35 4.85
N LEU A 127 14.17 5.06 3.59
CA LEU A 127 13.48 5.99 2.69
C LEU A 127 12.08 6.36 3.21
N PHE A 128 11.31 5.37 3.67
CA PHE A 128 10.02 5.62 4.31
C PHE A 128 10.16 6.50 5.55
N SER A 129 11.13 6.19 6.42
CA SER A 129 11.40 6.97 7.63
C SER A 129 11.82 8.41 7.32
N ILE A 130 12.60 8.62 6.25
CA ILE A 130 12.95 9.96 5.76
C ILE A 130 11.70 10.70 5.28
N GLY A 131 10.80 10.04 4.53
CA GLY A 131 9.53 10.62 4.10
C GLY A 131 8.66 11.06 5.28
N VAL A 132 8.48 10.17 6.27
CA VAL A 132 7.80 10.47 7.54
C VAL A 132 8.48 11.64 8.27
N ALA A 133 9.81 11.69 8.25
CA ALA A 133 10.56 12.76 8.91
C ALA A 133 10.44 14.12 8.26
N ILE A 134 10.38 14.15 6.93
CA ILE A 134 10.12 15.38 6.18
C ILE A 134 8.68 15.84 6.47
N GLY A 135 7.72 14.92 6.45
CA GLY A 135 6.32 15.21 6.76
C GLY A 135 6.11 15.72 8.19
N SER A 136 6.69 15.07 9.19
CA SER A 136 6.47 15.47 10.59
C SER A 136 6.95 16.90 10.89
N ARG A 137 8.02 17.35 10.21
CA ARG A 137 8.55 18.71 10.35
C ARG A 137 7.64 19.79 9.76
N THR A 138 6.80 19.43 8.80
CA THR A 138 5.87 20.38 8.17
C THR A 138 4.50 20.38 8.83
N SER A 139 4.22 19.41 9.70
CA SER A 139 2.93 19.28 10.37
C SER A 139 2.74 20.30 11.50
N LYS A 140 1.51 20.82 11.62
CA LYS A 140 1.12 21.83 12.61
C LYS A 140 0.41 21.27 13.86
N GLY A 141 0.31 19.95 14.00
CA GLY A 141 -0.36 19.29 15.12
C GLY A 141 -1.46 18.31 14.69
N GLU A 142 -2.48 18.11 15.53
CA GLU A 142 -3.67 17.31 15.19
C GLU A 142 -4.41 17.94 14.01
N GLN A 143 -4.83 17.10 13.06
CA GLN A 143 -5.42 17.52 11.80
C GLN A 143 -6.86 17.05 11.71
N ILE A 144 -7.75 17.95 11.29
CA ILE A 144 -9.09 17.60 10.85
C ILE A 144 -9.00 17.47 9.33
N LEU A 145 -9.21 16.25 8.83
CA LEU A 145 -9.12 15.98 7.39
C LEU A 145 -10.39 16.47 6.68
N PRO A 146 -10.26 17.02 5.44
CA PRO A 146 -11.40 17.28 4.59
C PRO A 146 -12.25 16.02 4.36
N ARG A 147 -13.56 16.23 4.21
CA ARG A 147 -14.54 15.15 4.06
C ARG A 147 -14.60 14.65 2.62
N ILE A 148 -14.80 13.34 2.46
CA ILE A 148 -15.21 12.77 1.17
C ILE A 148 -16.67 13.13 0.92
N GLU A 149 -16.88 13.89 -0.15
CA GLU A 149 -18.21 14.22 -0.67
C GLU A 149 -18.63 13.28 -1.82
N THR A 150 -19.92 13.34 -2.20
CA THR A 150 -20.48 12.56 -3.32
C THR A 150 -19.67 12.67 -4.63
N PRO A 151 -19.17 13.86 -5.06
CA PRO A 151 -18.32 13.95 -6.25
C PRO A 151 -17.02 13.16 -6.14
N HIS A 152 -16.42 13.11 -4.95
CA HIS A 152 -15.22 12.32 -4.69
C HIS A 152 -15.53 10.83 -4.80
N LEU A 153 -16.64 10.37 -4.21
CA LEU A 153 -17.07 8.97 -4.35
C LEU A 153 -17.34 8.59 -5.82
N ALA A 154 -17.93 9.50 -6.61
CA ALA A 154 -18.14 9.29 -8.04
C ALA A 154 -16.80 9.16 -8.79
N ILE A 155 -15.83 10.03 -8.50
CA ILE A 155 -14.47 9.94 -9.06
C ILE A 155 -13.81 8.62 -8.65
N ALA A 156 -13.85 8.25 -7.37
CA ALA A 156 -13.29 6.99 -6.89
C ALA A 156 -13.93 5.79 -7.59
N SER A 157 -15.24 5.82 -7.81
CA SER A 157 -15.97 4.76 -8.52
C SER A 157 -15.51 4.62 -9.97
N VAL A 158 -15.36 5.75 -10.67
CA VAL A 158 -14.88 5.77 -12.05
C VAL A 158 -13.44 5.25 -12.13
N VAL A 159 -12.57 5.65 -11.20
CA VAL A 159 -11.17 5.20 -11.19
C VAL A 159 -11.09 3.71 -10.84
N LEU A 160 -11.73 3.25 -9.76
CA LEU A 160 -11.62 1.87 -9.30
C LEU A 160 -12.29 0.89 -10.29
N ILE A 161 -13.55 1.11 -10.65
CA ILE A 161 -14.27 0.17 -11.53
C ILE A 161 -13.87 0.38 -12.98
N GLY A 162 -13.82 1.64 -13.44
CA GLY A 162 -13.46 1.95 -14.82
C GLY A 162 -11.99 1.62 -15.11
N GLY A 163 -11.10 1.88 -14.17
CA GLY A 163 -9.68 1.52 -14.28
C GLY A 163 -9.47 0.01 -14.34
N LEU A 164 -10.13 -0.76 -13.48
CA LEU A 164 -10.05 -2.23 -13.51
C LEU A 164 -10.51 -2.79 -14.86
N ILE A 165 -11.65 -2.32 -15.36
CA ILE A 165 -12.17 -2.70 -16.69
C ILE A 165 -11.17 -2.29 -17.79
N PHE A 166 -10.65 -1.07 -17.72
CA PHE A 166 -9.72 -0.55 -18.71
C PHE A 166 -8.42 -1.35 -18.75
N PHE A 167 -7.84 -1.71 -17.61
CA PHE A 167 -6.64 -2.55 -17.53
C PHE A 167 -6.87 -3.91 -18.18
N HIS A 168 -7.96 -4.59 -17.83
CA HIS A 168 -8.28 -5.88 -18.44
C HIS A 168 -8.53 -5.77 -19.95
N VAL A 169 -9.25 -4.74 -20.42
CA VAL A 169 -9.47 -4.54 -21.87
C VAL A 169 -8.15 -4.25 -22.57
N SER A 170 -7.32 -3.36 -22.02
CA SER A 170 -6.00 -3.03 -22.56
C SER A 170 -5.13 -4.28 -22.68
N GLN A 171 -5.00 -5.05 -21.60
CA GLN A 171 -4.21 -6.28 -21.60
C GLN A 171 -4.79 -7.34 -22.55
N ALA A 172 -6.11 -7.44 -22.67
CA ALA A 172 -6.76 -8.36 -23.60
C ALA A 172 -6.56 -7.97 -25.07
N MET A 173 -6.36 -6.68 -25.37
CA MET A 173 -6.03 -6.21 -26.72
C MET A 173 -4.58 -6.50 -27.09
N ILE A 174 -3.65 -6.44 -26.13
CA ILE A 174 -2.20 -6.61 -26.38
C ILE A 174 -1.80 -8.10 -26.37
N ARG A 175 -2.50 -8.97 -25.61
CA ARG A 175 -2.15 -10.41 -25.47
C ARG A 175 -2.15 -11.22 -26.76
N HIS A 176 -2.78 -10.72 -27.81
CA HIS A 176 -2.82 -11.42 -29.10
C HIS A 176 -1.44 -11.52 -29.75
N ASP A 177 -0.51 -10.62 -29.42
CA ASP A 177 0.79 -10.52 -30.11
C ASP A 177 1.98 -10.87 -29.20
N VAL A 178 1.85 -10.72 -27.88
CA VAL A 178 2.95 -10.91 -26.93
C VAL A 178 2.40 -11.59 -25.66
N PRO A 179 3.01 -12.69 -25.16
CA PRO A 179 2.57 -13.32 -23.91
C PRO A 179 2.79 -12.38 -22.70
N ASN A 180 2.05 -12.57 -21.61
CA ASN A 180 2.09 -11.63 -20.48
C ASN A 180 3.49 -11.48 -19.84
N GLU A 181 4.21 -12.59 -19.73
CA GLU A 181 5.59 -12.65 -19.23
C GLU A 181 6.58 -11.72 -19.96
N ASP A 182 6.29 -11.39 -21.22
CA ASP A 182 7.11 -10.50 -22.05
C ASP A 182 6.60 -9.04 -22.05
N ARG A 183 5.38 -8.78 -21.55
CA ARG A 183 4.75 -7.45 -21.47
C ARG A 183 4.88 -6.81 -20.10
N SER A 184 4.97 -7.64 -19.07
CA SER A 184 4.95 -7.23 -17.68
C SER A 184 6.30 -7.45 -17.02
N LEU A 185 6.65 -6.60 -16.05
CA LEU A 185 7.80 -6.85 -15.21
C LEU A 185 7.49 -8.03 -14.28
N VAL A 186 7.97 -9.21 -14.66
CA VAL A 186 7.82 -10.44 -13.90
C VAL A 186 9.12 -10.76 -13.14
N ILE A 187 9.00 -11.09 -11.86
CA ILE A 187 10.09 -11.54 -11.00
C ILE A 187 9.67 -12.85 -10.32
N LEU A 188 10.44 -13.94 -10.52
CA LEU A 188 10.11 -15.28 -10.00
C LEU A 188 8.74 -15.83 -10.43
N GLY A 189 8.25 -15.43 -11.60
CA GLY A 189 6.91 -15.78 -12.03
C GLY A 189 5.81 -14.96 -11.34
N TYR A 190 6.13 -13.85 -10.67
CA TYR A 190 5.18 -12.88 -10.13
C TYR A 190 5.23 -11.57 -10.91
N GLU A 191 4.08 -11.01 -11.29
CA GLU A 191 4.01 -9.65 -11.81
C GLU A 191 4.15 -8.66 -10.64
N ILE A 192 5.12 -7.75 -10.76
CA ILE A 192 5.46 -6.88 -9.62
C ILE A 192 5.26 -5.39 -9.89
N HIS A 193 5.10 -4.95 -11.14
CA HIS A 193 5.13 -3.52 -11.42
C HIS A 193 3.90 -2.78 -10.89
N HIS A 194 2.68 -3.22 -11.22
CA HIS A 194 1.47 -2.58 -10.74
C HIS A 194 1.36 -2.63 -9.21
N ILE A 195 1.67 -3.78 -8.60
CA ILE A 195 1.58 -3.92 -7.13
C ILE A 195 2.60 -3.01 -6.43
N VAL A 196 3.84 -2.93 -6.91
CA VAL A 196 4.87 -2.03 -6.35
C VAL A 196 4.47 -0.56 -6.54
N GLU A 197 3.98 -0.20 -7.71
CA GLU A 197 3.50 1.16 -7.99
C GLU A 197 2.34 1.53 -7.04
N GLY A 198 1.38 0.62 -6.87
CA GLY A 198 0.26 0.79 -5.94
C GLY A 198 0.72 1.00 -4.50
N GLN A 199 1.64 0.17 -4.03
CA GLN A 199 2.22 0.27 -2.69
C GLN A 199 2.93 1.62 -2.47
N ILE A 200 3.74 2.09 -3.43
CA ILE A 200 4.45 3.36 -3.33
C ILE A 200 3.45 4.53 -3.26
N LEU A 201 2.42 4.52 -4.11
CA LEU A 201 1.37 5.55 -4.09
C LEU A 201 0.66 5.59 -2.74
N LEU A 202 0.32 4.43 -2.17
CA LEU A 202 -0.31 4.34 -0.85
C LEU A 202 0.59 4.86 0.28
N MET A 203 1.90 4.57 0.24
CA MET A 203 2.85 5.08 1.22
C MET A 203 3.00 6.61 1.15
N ILE A 204 3.07 7.17 -0.06
CA ILE A 204 3.12 8.62 -0.26
C ILE A 204 1.82 9.26 0.24
N ALA A 205 0.67 8.69 -0.13
CA ALA A 205 -0.63 9.16 0.31
C ALA A 205 -0.74 9.15 1.84
N LEU A 206 -0.24 8.11 2.52
CA LEU A 206 -0.27 8.03 3.98
C LEU A 206 0.52 9.18 4.62
N VAL A 207 1.74 9.42 4.13
CA VAL A 207 2.58 10.52 4.63
C VAL A 207 1.88 11.87 4.42
N LEU A 208 1.25 12.07 3.25
CA LEU A 208 0.47 13.27 2.97
C LEU A 208 -0.72 13.42 3.93
N LEU A 209 -1.52 12.37 4.14
CA LEU A 209 -2.69 12.43 5.03
C LEU A 209 -2.32 12.70 6.48
N VAL A 210 -1.31 12.01 7.01
CA VAL A 210 -0.97 12.09 8.43
C VAL A 210 -0.34 13.44 8.79
N PHE A 211 0.42 14.04 7.86
CA PHE A 211 1.24 15.21 8.16
C PHE A 211 0.82 16.51 7.47
N ALA A 212 0.09 16.43 6.36
CA ALA A 212 -0.33 17.60 5.58
C ALA A 212 -1.79 17.57 5.13
N GLY A 213 -2.56 16.55 5.54
CA GLY A 213 -3.91 16.28 5.03
C GLY A 213 -4.95 17.33 5.40
N GLU A 214 -4.67 18.24 6.33
CA GLU A 214 -5.53 19.41 6.60
C GLU A 214 -5.58 20.40 5.42
N GLN A 215 -4.55 20.42 4.58
CA GLN A 215 -4.47 21.33 3.44
C GLN A 215 -5.16 20.69 2.24
N GLU A 216 -5.98 21.49 1.54
CA GLU A 216 -6.80 21.05 0.41
C GLU A 216 -5.98 20.33 -0.68
N TRP A 217 -4.83 20.89 -1.07
CA TRP A 217 -3.99 20.30 -2.12
C TRP A 217 -3.34 18.97 -1.71
N PRO A 218 -2.59 18.87 -0.59
CA PRO A 218 -2.08 17.59 -0.09
C PRO A 218 -3.16 16.52 0.09
N TRP A 219 -4.34 16.89 0.61
CA TRP A 219 -5.45 15.96 0.76
C TRP A 219 -5.96 15.45 -0.59
N ARG A 220 -6.13 16.33 -1.59
CA ARG A 220 -6.53 15.93 -2.95
C ARG A 220 -5.54 14.97 -3.59
N PHE A 221 -4.23 15.24 -3.44
CA PHE A 221 -3.20 14.32 -3.92
C PHE A 221 -3.23 12.99 -3.19
N ALA A 222 -3.39 13.02 -1.86
CA ALA A 222 -3.54 11.79 -1.09
C ALA A 222 -4.78 10.99 -1.52
N PHE A 223 -5.93 11.63 -1.69
CA PHE A 223 -7.14 10.99 -2.20
C PHE A 223 -6.90 10.33 -3.57
N LEU A 224 -6.27 11.06 -4.51
CA LEU A 224 -5.94 10.54 -5.83
C LEU A 224 -4.99 9.34 -5.75
N PHE A 225 -3.90 9.46 -4.99
CA PHE A 225 -2.91 8.40 -4.81
C PHE A 225 -3.48 7.19 -4.06
N THR A 226 -4.35 7.39 -3.08
CA THR A 226 -5.06 6.29 -2.43
C THR A 226 -5.97 5.56 -3.40
N THR A 227 -6.72 6.30 -4.22
CA THR A 227 -7.66 5.70 -5.17
C THR A 227 -6.93 4.91 -6.24
N ILE A 228 -5.89 5.49 -6.87
CA ILE A 228 -5.09 4.82 -7.90
C ILE A 228 -4.27 3.69 -7.29
N GLY A 229 -3.66 3.90 -6.12
CA GLY A 229 -2.88 2.88 -5.44
C GLY A 229 -3.71 1.67 -5.04
N ALA A 230 -4.92 1.91 -4.54
CA ALA A 230 -5.87 0.84 -4.22
C ALA A 230 -6.41 0.13 -5.47
N LEU A 231 -6.56 0.82 -6.60
CA LEU A 231 -6.87 0.19 -7.89
C LEU A 231 -5.77 -0.80 -8.28
N PHE A 232 -4.50 -0.39 -8.26
CA PHE A 232 -3.40 -1.28 -8.60
C PHE A 232 -3.29 -2.48 -7.65
N VAL A 233 -3.50 -2.25 -6.34
CA VAL A 233 -3.55 -3.35 -5.38
C VAL A 233 -4.72 -4.29 -5.68
N ALA A 234 -5.90 -3.76 -6.01
CA ALA A 234 -7.09 -4.56 -6.30
C ALA A 234 -6.96 -5.39 -7.58
N ASP A 235 -6.36 -4.84 -8.64
CA ASP A 235 -6.10 -5.54 -9.90
C ASP A 235 -5.22 -6.78 -9.69
N GLU A 236 -4.19 -6.63 -8.86
CA GLU A 236 -3.13 -7.63 -8.67
C GLU A 236 -3.34 -8.53 -7.45
N ILE A 237 -4.43 -8.35 -6.68
CA ILE A 237 -4.54 -8.85 -5.30
C ILE A 237 -4.39 -10.37 -5.17
N LEU A 238 -5.08 -11.16 -5.99
CA LEU A 238 -4.94 -12.61 -6.00
C LEU A 238 -3.87 -13.11 -6.96
N TYR A 239 -3.61 -12.33 -8.00
CA TYR A 239 -2.68 -12.72 -9.04
C TYR A 239 -1.24 -12.73 -8.53
N TYR A 240 -0.89 -11.81 -7.63
CA TYR A 240 0.37 -11.78 -6.89
C TYR A 240 0.60 -13.02 -5.99
N GLN A 241 -0.38 -13.92 -5.81
CA GLN A 241 -0.21 -15.18 -5.05
C GLN A 241 0.08 -16.40 -5.93
N LEU A 242 0.03 -16.27 -7.26
CA LEU A 242 0.17 -17.38 -8.19
C LEU A 242 1.64 -17.63 -8.54
N ILE A 243 2.06 -18.90 -8.53
CA ILE A 243 3.44 -19.31 -8.84
C ILE A 243 3.72 -19.27 -10.36
N ASP A 244 2.69 -19.23 -11.20
CA ASP A 244 2.79 -19.19 -12.67
C ASP A 244 1.84 -18.12 -13.26
N VAL A 245 2.42 -17.00 -13.62
CA VAL A 245 1.76 -15.79 -14.14
C VAL A 245 1.53 -15.94 -15.64
N SER A 246 0.57 -16.80 -15.99
CA SER A 246 0.08 -16.95 -17.37
C SER A 246 -1.10 -16.02 -17.66
N ASP A 247 -1.30 -15.68 -18.94
CA ASP A 247 -2.49 -14.94 -19.39
C ASP A 247 -3.80 -15.62 -18.96
N ASP A 248 -3.86 -16.96 -19.01
CA ASP A 248 -5.04 -17.72 -18.59
C ASP A 248 -5.33 -17.57 -17.09
N ALA A 249 -4.28 -17.44 -16.28
CA ALA A 249 -4.40 -17.23 -14.85
C ALA A 249 -4.76 -15.77 -14.51
N TYR A 250 -4.15 -14.79 -15.20
CA TYR A 250 -4.46 -13.36 -15.04
C TYR A 250 -5.90 -13.02 -15.43
N PHE A 251 -6.35 -13.51 -16.59
CA PHE A 251 -7.73 -13.34 -17.07
C PHE A 251 -8.70 -14.39 -16.54
N GLY A 252 -8.27 -15.19 -15.56
CA GLY A 252 -9.12 -16.17 -14.89
C GLY A 252 -10.29 -15.50 -14.17
N ALA A 253 -11.40 -16.23 -14.03
CA ALA A 253 -12.57 -15.69 -13.33
C ALA A 253 -12.25 -15.32 -11.87
N MET A 254 -11.34 -16.03 -11.21
CA MET A 254 -10.97 -15.81 -9.80
C MET A 254 -10.31 -14.45 -9.57
N THR A 255 -9.32 -14.07 -10.39
CA THR A 255 -8.61 -12.79 -10.29
C THR A 255 -9.55 -11.62 -10.57
N ILE A 256 -10.34 -11.70 -11.66
CA ILE A 256 -11.32 -10.67 -12.03
C ILE A 256 -12.36 -10.47 -10.93
N ILE A 257 -12.95 -11.57 -10.42
CA ILE A 257 -13.94 -11.49 -9.35
C ILE A 257 -13.32 -10.89 -8.08
N SER A 258 -12.08 -11.26 -7.75
CA SER A 258 -11.41 -10.73 -6.56
C SER A 258 -11.13 -9.22 -6.65
N GLY A 259 -10.67 -8.73 -7.79
CA GLY A 259 -10.46 -7.30 -8.00
C GLY A 259 -11.78 -6.54 -7.93
N ALA A 260 -12.83 -7.06 -8.58
CA ALA A 260 -14.16 -6.45 -8.53
C ALA A 260 -14.73 -6.42 -7.09
N MET A 261 -14.56 -7.50 -6.32
CA MET A 261 -14.95 -7.58 -4.92
C MET A 261 -14.19 -6.56 -4.06
N MET A 262 -12.87 -6.47 -4.24
CA MET A 262 -12.03 -5.52 -3.51
C MET A 262 -12.44 -4.07 -3.81
N CYS A 263 -12.55 -3.69 -5.09
CA CYS A 263 -13.01 -2.35 -5.48
C CYS A 263 -14.39 -2.02 -4.89
N THR A 264 -15.32 -2.98 -4.90
CA THR A 264 -16.66 -2.79 -4.33
C THR A 264 -16.60 -2.57 -2.83
N MET A 265 -15.83 -3.38 -2.10
CA MET A 265 -15.65 -3.24 -0.66
C MET A 265 -15.10 -1.86 -0.29
N LEU A 266 -14.06 -1.40 -1.00
CA LEU A 266 -13.44 -0.10 -0.78
C LEU A 266 -14.42 1.06 -1.04
N LEU A 267 -15.23 0.97 -2.10
CA LEU A 267 -16.26 1.97 -2.41
C LEU A 267 -17.38 2.02 -1.36
N VAL A 268 -17.83 0.85 -0.88
CA VAL A 268 -18.82 0.77 0.20
C VAL A 268 -18.29 1.42 1.46
N GLN A 269 -17.03 1.14 1.81
CA GLN A 269 -16.37 1.72 2.97
C GLN A 269 -16.25 3.25 2.85
N MET A 270 -15.81 3.76 1.69
CA MET A 270 -15.80 5.21 1.41
C MET A 270 -17.19 5.83 1.57
N GLY A 271 -18.23 5.17 1.06
CA GLY A 271 -19.61 5.63 1.15
C GLY A 271 -20.17 5.63 2.58
N LEU A 272 -19.90 4.58 3.37
CA LEU A 272 -20.32 4.53 4.78
C LEU A 272 -19.61 5.60 5.63
N GLY A 273 -18.31 5.81 5.40
CA GLY A 273 -17.55 6.87 6.06
C GLY A 273 -18.09 8.27 5.78
N SER A 274 -18.50 8.55 4.53
CA SER A 274 -19.10 9.84 4.19
C SER A 274 -20.42 10.14 4.94
N ARG A 275 -21.16 9.11 5.35
CA ARG A 275 -22.46 9.26 6.04
C ARG A 275 -22.31 9.47 7.55
N HIS A 276 -21.47 8.67 8.19
CA HIS A 276 -21.29 8.69 9.65
C HIS A 276 -20.83 10.06 10.18
N VAL A 277 -20.03 10.77 9.38
CA VAL A 277 -19.50 12.08 9.74
C VAL A 277 -20.54 13.21 9.52
N GLY A 278 -21.62 12.96 8.78
CA GLY A 278 -22.77 13.86 8.67
C GLY A 278 -23.63 13.84 9.93
N GLU A 279 -23.80 12.67 10.55
CA GLU A 279 -24.61 12.51 11.78
C GLU A 279 -23.94 13.18 12.99
N LEU A 280 -22.61 13.17 13.09
CA LEU A 280 -21.85 13.79 14.18
C LEU A 280 -21.80 15.34 14.15
N GLU A 281 -22.23 15.98 13.06
CA GLU A 281 -22.34 17.45 12.98
C GLU A 281 -23.74 17.96 13.32
N GLU A 282 -24.74 17.07 13.36
CA GLU A 282 -26.11 17.42 13.74
C GLU A 282 -26.36 17.30 15.25
N GLU A 283 -25.41 16.72 16.01
CA GLU A 283 -25.38 16.63 17.48
C GLU A 283 -24.57 17.76 18.15
#